data_AF-A0A917MB65-F1
#
_entry.id   AF-A0A917MB65-F1
#
_cell.length_a   1.000
_cell.length_b   1.000
_cell.length_c   1.000
_cell.angle_alpha   90.00
_cell.angle_beta   90.00
_cell.angle_gamma   90.00
#
_symmetry.space_group_name_H-M   'P 1'
#
loop_
_entity.id
_entity.type
_entity.pdbx_description
1 polymer ?
#
loop_
_entity_poly.entity_id
_entity_poly.type
_entity_poly.pdbx_seq_one_letter_code
_entity_poly.pdbx_strand_id
1 'polypeptide(L)'
;MPIIPLGVDTDRFEKFGQGEIRKQLSLSSGPILLYFGRFSPTSKADLLPLIAAFQQVVRKTPDATLLLAGDDTHHHMSGQLQKLATFLDITDNVRVIANPDLSMKRRLFGEADIFVSPSDSLQETFGITLIEAMAAGLPCVVSDWNGYKDIVSDGETGFLIPTTIPIYPSSFDDLRGSGAMVNVDLLAATTIVDWPTFINRVCTLLSDVDLRKRMGIAARNKAKLRYDWSVVIKDHEALWDELIDEAARRNGVNENKTLDLDSFGYREIFSHYSTDELSDDRVVSTTSVTGSPELPFSMLRDTLPWFQEDVFLAIDAIIKKTGTTTIGEILRDLGKGGELEEISHIAHLSRMIKYGLLKFGD
;
A
#
# COMPACT_ATOMS: atom_id res chain seq x y z
N MET A 1 28.52 -6.18 -2.38
CA MET A 1 28.53 -4.86 -1.72
C MET A 1 27.46 -4.86 -0.65
N PRO A 2 27.66 -4.16 0.47
CA PRO A 2 26.65 -4.07 1.53
C PRO A 2 25.41 -3.29 1.06
N ILE A 3 24.27 -3.58 1.67
CA ILE A 3 23.03 -2.81 1.48
C ILE A 3 23.00 -1.67 2.51
N ILE A 4 23.10 -0.43 2.03
CA ILE A 4 23.00 0.77 2.87
C ILE A 4 21.65 1.45 2.56
N PRO A 5 20.75 1.60 3.54
CA PRO A 5 19.43 2.18 3.33
C PRO A 5 19.50 3.70 3.17
N LEU A 6 18.39 4.31 2.74
CA LEU A 6 18.25 5.76 2.85
C LEU A 6 18.06 6.17 4.31
N GLY A 7 18.33 7.45 4.61
CA GLY A 7 18.23 8.01 5.95
C GLY A 7 17.19 9.10 6.11
N VAL A 8 16.84 9.39 7.37
CA VAL A 8 16.07 10.56 7.78
C VAL A 8 16.76 11.26 8.95
N ASP A 9 16.43 12.52 9.18
CA ASP A 9 16.80 13.24 10.41
C ASP A 9 15.73 12.93 11.46
N THR A 10 16.00 11.93 12.32
CA THR A 10 14.96 11.37 13.21
C THR A 10 14.50 12.35 14.28
N ASP A 11 15.35 13.29 14.68
CA ASP A 11 15.02 14.29 15.70
C ASP A 11 14.05 15.36 15.19
N ARG A 12 13.86 15.50 13.88
CA ARG A 12 12.81 16.38 13.31
C ARG A 12 11.39 15.91 13.58
N PHE A 13 11.22 14.66 14.01
CA PHE A 13 9.94 14.01 14.24
C PHE A 13 9.66 13.74 15.72
N GLU A 14 10.35 14.40 16.65
CA GLU A 14 9.90 14.40 18.05
C GLU A 14 8.47 14.95 18.17
N LYS A 15 7.70 14.45 19.14
CA LYS A 15 6.30 14.86 19.31
C LYS A 15 6.24 16.32 19.79
N PHE A 16 5.91 17.25 18.90
CA PHE A 16 5.69 18.66 19.21
C PHE A 16 4.19 18.99 19.27
N GLY A 17 3.77 19.79 20.28
CA GLY A 17 2.49 20.49 20.29
C GLY A 17 1.23 19.60 20.33
N GLN A 18 1.09 18.77 21.37
CA GLN A 18 -0.09 17.91 21.55
C GLN A 18 -1.40 18.73 21.67
N GLY A 19 -2.40 18.38 20.86
CA GLY A 19 -3.77 18.89 20.92
C GLY A 19 -4.07 20.10 20.02
N GLU A 20 -3.08 20.68 19.34
CA GLU A 20 -3.33 21.83 18.46
C GLU A 20 -3.99 21.42 17.14
N ILE A 21 -3.56 20.30 16.56
CA ILE A 21 -4.12 19.80 15.30
C ILE A 21 -5.57 19.36 15.49
N ARG A 22 -5.86 18.73 16.64
CA ARG A 22 -7.23 18.32 16.98
C ARG A 22 -8.20 19.50 16.97
N LYS A 23 -7.78 20.64 17.54
CA LYS A 23 -8.59 21.87 17.51
C LYS A 23 -8.67 22.47 16.11
N GLN A 24 -7.54 22.56 15.41
CA GLN A 24 -7.47 23.17 14.08
C GLN A 24 -8.34 22.42 13.04
N LEU A 25 -8.40 21.09 13.14
CA LEU A 25 -9.13 20.24 12.18
C LEU A 25 -10.50 19.76 12.71
N SER A 26 -10.93 20.26 13.88
CA SER A 26 -12.17 19.83 14.56
C SER A 26 -12.27 18.31 14.65
N LEU A 27 -11.23 17.67 15.20
CA LEU A 27 -11.17 16.22 15.39
C LEU A 27 -11.84 15.83 16.72
N SER A 28 -12.36 14.61 16.75
CA SER A 28 -12.78 13.95 18.00
C SER A 28 -11.60 13.77 18.96
N SER A 29 -11.89 13.34 20.19
CA SER A 29 -10.88 12.92 21.17
C SER A 29 -10.29 11.55 20.88
N GLY A 30 -10.83 10.81 19.90
CA GLY A 30 -10.46 9.44 19.62
C GLY A 30 -9.10 9.29 18.92
N PRO A 31 -8.69 8.06 18.65
CA PRO A 31 -7.39 7.75 18.07
C PRO A 31 -7.28 8.20 16.61
N ILE A 32 -6.09 8.62 16.19
CA ILE A 32 -5.80 9.13 14.84
C ILE A 32 -4.93 8.14 14.06
N LEU A 33 -5.44 7.72 12.90
CA LEU A 33 -4.68 7.01 11.87
C LEU A 33 -4.18 8.03 10.86
N LEU A 34 -2.90 7.95 10.49
CA LEU A 34 -2.29 8.83 9.50
C LEU A 34 -1.82 8.04 8.29
N TYR A 35 -2.31 8.39 7.11
CA TYR A 35 -1.61 8.18 5.86
C TYR A 35 -0.89 9.47 5.46
N PHE A 36 0.39 9.39 5.14
CA PHE A 36 1.13 10.51 4.57
C PHE A 36 1.84 10.09 3.28
N GLY A 37 1.56 10.77 2.17
CA GLY A 37 2.15 10.40 0.88
C GLY A 37 1.43 11.05 -0.28
N ARG A 38 2.02 10.99 -1.48
CA ARG A 38 1.32 11.46 -2.68
C ARG A 38 0.04 10.65 -2.87
N PHE A 39 -1.05 11.33 -3.22
CA PHE A 39 -2.30 10.66 -3.59
C PHE A 39 -2.17 10.15 -5.03
N SER A 40 -1.55 8.98 -5.19
CA SER A 40 -1.25 8.39 -6.49
C SER A 40 -1.61 6.91 -6.50
N PRO A 41 -2.71 6.51 -7.16
CA PRO A 41 -3.13 5.11 -7.23
C PRO A 41 -2.22 4.24 -8.10
N THR A 42 -1.34 4.84 -8.90
CA THR A 42 -0.41 4.10 -9.78
C THR A 42 1.00 3.99 -9.23
N SER A 43 1.45 4.95 -8.41
CA SER A 43 2.84 5.01 -7.93
C SER A 43 3.02 4.92 -6.41
N LYS A 44 1.93 4.94 -5.63
CA LYS A 44 1.99 4.91 -4.17
C LYS A 44 1.01 3.92 -3.54
N ALA A 45 -0.27 4.27 -3.58
CA ALA A 45 -1.34 3.51 -2.98
C ALA A 45 -2.66 4.01 -3.55
N ASP A 46 -3.56 3.09 -3.91
CA ASP A 46 -4.97 3.41 -4.03
C ASP A 46 -5.60 3.59 -2.64
N LEU A 47 -6.10 4.79 -2.36
CA LEU A 47 -6.66 5.16 -1.06
C LEU A 47 -8.18 4.92 -0.96
N LEU A 48 -8.87 4.58 -2.05
CA LEU A 48 -10.31 4.30 -1.99
C LEU A 48 -10.61 3.05 -1.15
N PRO A 49 -9.92 1.91 -1.35
CA PRO A 49 -10.14 0.74 -0.51
C PRO A 49 -9.79 0.99 0.96
N LEU A 50 -8.79 1.85 1.24
CA LEU A 50 -8.44 2.25 2.61
C LEU A 50 -9.60 2.97 3.32
N ILE A 51 -10.25 3.93 2.66
CA ILE A 51 -11.39 4.66 3.24
C ILE A 51 -12.56 3.68 3.49
N ALA A 52 -12.81 2.77 2.56
CA ALA A 52 -13.86 1.77 2.71
C ALA A 52 -13.56 0.75 3.82
N ALA A 53 -12.31 0.31 3.97
CA ALA A 53 -11.87 -0.49 5.13
C ALA A 53 -12.01 0.29 6.45
N PHE A 54 -11.68 1.59 6.44
CA PHE A 54 -11.80 2.45 7.61
C PHE A 54 -13.25 2.64 8.07
N GLN A 55 -14.23 2.59 7.18
CA GLN A 55 -15.65 2.56 7.58
C GLN A 55 -15.96 1.40 8.55
N GLN A 56 -15.38 0.22 8.30
CA GLN A 56 -15.53 -0.94 9.20
C GLN A 56 -14.81 -0.73 10.54
N VAL A 57 -13.72 0.03 10.56
CA VAL A 57 -13.04 0.44 11.78
C VAL A 57 -13.92 1.41 12.60
N VAL A 58 -14.54 2.40 11.96
CA VAL A 58 -15.45 3.37 12.61
C VAL A 58 -16.63 2.66 13.28
N ARG A 59 -17.18 1.59 12.68
CA ARG A 59 -18.24 0.78 13.32
C ARG A 59 -17.84 0.19 14.67
N LYS A 60 -16.54 -0.06 14.90
CA LYS A 60 -15.99 -0.59 16.16
C LYS A 60 -15.43 0.50 17.06
N THR A 61 -14.87 1.56 16.49
CA THR A 61 -14.28 2.70 17.19
C THR A 61 -14.85 4.01 16.60
N PRO A 62 -16.06 4.43 17.00
CA PRO A 62 -16.78 5.53 16.34
C PRO A 62 -16.09 6.89 16.40
N ASP A 63 -15.19 7.08 17.36
CA ASP A 63 -14.41 8.31 17.52
C ASP A 63 -13.05 8.27 16.83
N ALA A 64 -12.68 7.18 16.15
CA ALA A 64 -11.43 7.12 15.37
C ALA A 64 -11.45 8.11 14.19
N THR A 65 -10.30 8.68 13.89
CA THR A 65 -10.11 9.59 12.75
C THR A 65 -9.06 9.04 11.77
N LEU A 66 -9.33 9.10 10.47
CA LEU A 66 -8.36 8.88 9.40
C LEU A 66 -7.94 10.21 8.80
N LEU A 67 -6.66 10.55 8.95
CA LEU A 67 -6.02 11.69 8.29
C LEU A 67 -5.31 11.20 7.04
N LEU A 68 -5.77 11.65 5.88
CA LEU A 68 -5.10 11.46 4.59
C LEU A 68 -4.40 12.76 4.23
N ALA A 69 -3.07 12.76 4.22
CA ALA A 69 -2.29 13.98 3.96
C ALA A 69 -1.19 13.75 2.93
N GLY A 70 -0.96 14.73 2.05
CA GLY A 70 0.18 14.68 1.14
C GLY A 70 -0.07 15.34 -0.21
N ASP A 71 0.85 15.11 -1.13
CA ASP A 71 0.88 15.74 -2.44
C ASP A 71 -0.31 15.31 -3.31
N ASP A 72 -1.05 16.29 -3.81
CA ASP A 72 -2.19 16.12 -4.71
C ASP A 72 -2.11 17.09 -5.91
N THR A 73 -0.91 17.57 -6.21
CA THR A 73 -0.70 18.51 -7.33
C THR A 73 -0.84 17.86 -8.71
N HIS A 74 -0.69 16.54 -8.81
CA HIS A 74 -0.70 15.81 -10.09
C HIS A 74 -2.00 15.02 -10.36
N HIS A 75 -2.56 14.35 -9.35
CA HIS A 75 -3.68 13.42 -9.54
C HIS A 75 -5.04 14.00 -9.14
N HIS A 76 -5.07 15.08 -8.34
CA HIS A 76 -6.29 15.78 -7.90
C HIS A 76 -7.34 14.86 -7.24
N MET A 77 -6.87 13.91 -6.44
CA MET A 77 -7.65 12.86 -5.80
C MET A 77 -8.43 13.34 -4.58
N SER A 78 -8.05 14.46 -3.96
CA SER A 78 -8.62 14.90 -2.69
C SER A 78 -10.15 15.01 -2.71
N GLY A 79 -10.70 15.56 -3.78
CA GLY A 79 -12.16 15.69 -3.95
C GLY A 79 -12.87 14.34 -4.04
N GLN A 80 -12.26 13.35 -4.69
CA GLN A 80 -12.81 12.00 -4.78
C GLN A 80 -12.75 11.26 -3.45
N LEU A 81 -11.64 11.40 -2.71
CA LEU A 81 -11.50 10.83 -1.36
C LEU A 81 -12.57 11.39 -0.40
N GLN A 82 -12.84 12.69 -0.46
CA GLN A 82 -13.90 13.34 0.33
C GLN A 82 -15.31 12.89 -0.08
N LYS A 83 -15.57 12.76 -1.38
CA LYS A 83 -16.85 12.23 -1.90
C LYS A 83 -17.10 10.81 -1.40
N LEU A 84 -16.07 9.97 -1.38
CA LEU A 84 -16.20 8.60 -0.87
C LEU A 84 -16.49 8.58 0.63
N ALA A 85 -15.80 9.38 1.43
CA ALA A 85 -16.09 9.48 2.87
C ALA A 85 -17.54 9.93 3.13
N THR A 86 -18.07 10.85 2.31
CA THR A 86 -19.47 11.28 2.37
C THR A 86 -20.43 10.17 1.98
N PHE A 87 -20.13 9.44 0.89
CA PHE A 87 -20.95 8.33 0.43
C PHE A 87 -21.04 7.21 1.49
N LEU A 88 -19.95 6.97 2.22
CA LEU A 88 -19.86 5.96 3.27
C LEU A 88 -20.35 6.45 4.64
N ASP A 89 -20.90 7.66 4.75
CA ASP A 89 -21.41 8.25 5.99
C ASP A 89 -20.36 8.32 7.12
N ILE A 90 -19.12 8.64 6.75
CA ILE A 90 -17.97 8.78 7.68
C ILE A 90 -17.21 10.09 7.47
N THR A 91 -17.88 11.12 6.95
CA THR A 91 -17.31 12.46 6.71
C THR A 91 -16.63 13.03 7.96
N ASP A 92 -17.23 12.85 9.12
CA ASP A 92 -16.69 13.38 10.38
C ASP A 92 -15.45 12.63 10.86
N ASN A 93 -15.24 11.39 10.39
CA ASN A 93 -14.09 10.55 10.75
C ASN A 93 -12.93 10.67 9.75
N VAL A 94 -13.12 11.26 8.57
CA VAL A 94 -12.05 11.38 7.56
C VAL A 94 -11.69 12.85 7.33
N ARG A 95 -10.40 13.18 7.33
CA ARG A 95 -9.90 14.49 6.88
C ARG A 95 -8.87 14.31 5.78
N VAL A 96 -9.05 15.05 4.70
CA VAL A 96 -8.12 15.07 3.57
C VAL A 96 -7.38 16.40 3.55
N ILE A 97 -6.05 16.35 3.64
CA ILE A 97 -5.17 17.52 3.72
C ILE A 97 -4.23 17.48 2.51
N ALA A 98 -4.63 18.17 1.45
CA ALA A 98 -3.83 18.28 0.23
C ALA A 98 -2.65 19.23 0.43
N ASN A 99 -1.47 18.83 -0.05
CA ASN A 99 -0.25 19.63 -0.14
C ASN A 99 0.17 20.29 1.18
N PRO A 100 0.28 19.55 2.31
CA PRO A 100 0.69 20.11 3.58
C PRO A 100 2.15 20.59 3.52
N ASP A 101 2.43 21.74 4.13
CA ASP A 101 3.81 22.21 4.30
C ASP A 101 4.58 21.35 5.33
N LEU A 102 5.89 21.60 5.45
CA LEU A 102 6.74 20.87 6.38
C LEU A 102 6.33 21.01 7.86
N SER A 103 5.73 22.14 8.23
CA SER A 103 5.27 22.37 9.61
C SER A 103 4.04 21.54 9.91
N MET A 104 3.05 21.57 9.02
CA MET A 104 1.85 20.74 9.07
C MET A 104 2.23 19.26 9.08
N LYS A 105 3.14 18.82 8.20
CA LYS A 105 3.67 17.45 8.22
C LYS A 105 4.12 17.04 9.62
N ARG A 106 5.05 17.77 10.24
CA ARG A 106 5.54 17.41 11.59
C ARG A 106 4.44 17.32 12.63
N ARG A 107 3.50 18.26 12.61
CA ARG A 107 2.36 18.29 13.56
C ARG A 107 1.42 17.10 13.35
N LEU A 108 1.15 16.70 12.11
CA LEU A 108 0.34 15.52 11.80
C LEU A 108 0.99 14.24 12.33
N PHE A 109 2.30 14.07 12.13
CA PHE A 109 3.03 12.91 12.66
C PHE A 109 3.04 12.89 14.21
N GLY A 110 3.17 14.06 14.84
CA GLY A 110 3.19 14.18 16.31
C GLY A 110 1.85 13.87 16.98
N GLU A 111 0.74 14.10 16.27
CA GLU A 111 -0.63 13.92 16.77
C GLU A 111 -1.25 12.57 16.43
N ALA A 112 -0.69 11.89 15.43
CA ALA A 112 -1.12 10.56 15.04
C ALA A 112 -0.82 9.51 16.13
N ASP A 113 -1.62 8.45 16.10
CA ASP A 113 -1.49 7.30 17.00
C ASP A 113 -1.00 6.05 16.26
N ILE A 114 -1.33 5.92 14.97
CA ILE A 114 -0.96 4.81 14.10
C ILE A 114 -0.65 5.39 12.72
N PHE A 115 0.42 4.90 12.08
CA PHE A 115 0.68 5.18 10.68
C PHE A 115 0.15 4.05 9.80
N VAL A 116 -0.52 4.39 8.71
CA VAL A 116 -1.05 3.41 7.75
C VAL A 116 -0.56 3.72 6.33
N SER A 117 -0.12 2.69 5.62
CA SER A 117 0.30 2.81 4.21
C SER A 117 0.04 1.50 3.47
N PRO A 118 -1.12 1.35 2.80
CA PRO A 118 -1.46 0.16 2.04
C PRO A 118 -0.84 0.25 0.63
N SER A 119 0.48 0.26 0.54
CA SER A 119 1.14 0.39 -0.76
C SER A 119 0.84 -0.83 -1.63
N ASP A 120 0.48 -0.58 -2.88
CA ASP A 120 0.08 -1.56 -3.87
C ASP A 120 0.89 -1.45 -5.17
N SER A 121 1.95 -0.61 -5.18
CA SER A 121 2.67 -0.24 -6.41
C SER A 121 4.15 -0.62 -6.36
N LEU A 122 4.66 -1.17 -7.47
CA LEU A 122 6.09 -1.48 -7.64
C LEU A 122 6.99 -0.23 -7.59
N GLN A 123 6.40 0.97 -7.75
CA GLN A 123 7.14 2.23 -7.65
C GLN A 123 7.37 2.67 -6.20
N GLU A 124 6.72 2.05 -5.21
CA GLU A 124 7.05 2.25 -3.81
C GLU A 124 8.16 1.28 -3.38
N THR A 125 9.40 1.76 -3.45
CA THR A 125 10.59 0.92 -3.31
C THR A 125 11.19 0.95 -1.91
N PHE A 126 10.99 2.02 -1.14
CA PHE A 126 11.63 2.16 0.18
C PHE A 126 10.69 2.67 1.26
N GLY A 127 9.90 3.73 1.04
CA GLY A 127 9.09 4.30 2.12
C GLY A 127 9.87 5.20 3.07
N ILE A 128 10.40 6.32 2.57
CA ILE A 128 10.98 7.36 3.45
C ILE A 128 9.95 7.81 4.50
N THR A 129 8.70 8.01 4.10
CA THR A 129 7.61 8.38 5.01
C THR A 129 7.38 7.35 6.12
N LEU A 130 7.56 6.06 5.82
CA LEU A 130 7.43 5.00 6.81
C LEU A 130 8.48 5.16 7.92
N ILE A 131 9.73 5.45 7.56
CA ILE A 131 10.79 5.71 8.55
C ILE A 131 10.54 7.02 9.30
N GLU A 132 10.00 8.06 8.66
CA GLU A 132 9.56 9.28 9.35
C GLU A 132 8.47 8.98 10.39
N ALA A 133 7.55 8.04 10.09
CA ALA A 133 6.50 7.62 11.01
C ALA A 133 7.06 6.84 12.20
N MET A 134 8.01 5.94 11.92
CA MET A 134 8.75 5.23 12.96
C MET A 134 9.53 6.21 13.83
N ALA A 135 10.20 7.21 13.24
CA ALA A 135 10.91 8.27 13.98
C ALA A 135 9.94 9.06 14.87
N ALA A 136 8.70 9.31 14.44
CA ALA A 136 7.64 9.91 15.25
C ALA A 136 7.10 8.99 16.37
N GLY A 137 7.57 7.75 16.45
CA GLY A 137 7.15 6.75 17.42
C GLY A 137 5.76 6.20 17.14
N LEU A 138 5.38 6.11 15.87
CA LEU A 138 4.12 5.52 15.43
C LEU A 138 4.32 4.03 15.12
N PRO A 139 3.50 3.12 15.67
CA PRO A 139 3.39 1.79 15.08
C PRO A 139 2.80 1.90 13.68
N CYS A 140 3.32 1.08 12.78
CA CYS A 140 2.98 1.14 11.36
C CYS A 140 2.13 -0.07 10.96
N VAL A 141 0.96 0.14 10.35
CA VAL A 141 0.17 -0.93 9.72
C VAL A 141 0.24 -0.72 8.22
N VAL A 142 1.06 -1.53 7.55
CA VAL A 142 1.43 -1.31 6.15
C VAL A 142 1.30 -2.60 5.37
N SER A 143 1.15 -2.51 4.05
CA SER A 143 1.23 -3.70 3.20
C SER A 143 2.60 -4.37 3.35
N ASP A 144 2.64 -5.67 3.16
CA ASP A 144 3.86 -6.49 3.12
C ASP A 144 4.62 -6.30 1.80
N TRP A 145 4.54 -5.11 1.21
CA TRP A 145 5.29 -4.79 0.01
C TRP A 145 6.80 -4.79 0.31
N ASN A 146 7.63 -5.26 -0.61
CA ASN A 146 9.04 -5.57 -0.36
C ASN A 146 9.82 -4.45 0.36
N GLY A 147 9.74 -3.21 -0.12
CA GLY A 147 10.41 -2.08 0.54
C GLY A 147 9.98 -1.85 2.00
N TYR A 148 8.75 -2.21 2.34
CA TYR A 148 8.21 -2.09 3.70
C TYR A 148 8.53 -3.31 4.57
N LYS A 149 8.60 -4.52 3.99
CA LYS A 149 8.99 -5.77 4.66
C LYS A 149 10.36 -5.65 5.34
N ASP A 150 11.30 -4.96 4.71
CA ASP A 150 12.65 -4.77 5.26
C ASP A 150 12.69 -3.75 6.41
N ILE A 151 11.69 -2.86 6.47
CA ILE A 151 11.65 -1.75 7.43
C ILE A 151 10.81 -2.09 8.67
N VAL A 152 9.65 -2.71 8.50
CA VAL A 152 8.76 -3.07 9.60
C VAL A 152 9.08 -4.48 10.11
N SER A 153 9.39 -4.59 11.40
CA SER A 153 9.43 -5.88 12.08
C SER A 153 8.00 -6.24 12.52
N ASP A 154 7.37 -7.21 11.83
CA ASP A 154 5.98 -7.63 12.11
C ASP A 154 5.81 -8.07 13.58
N GLY A 155 4.77 -7.55 14.24
CA GLY A 155 4.50 -7.79 15.65
C GLY A 155 5.39 -7.02 16.64
N GLU A 156 6.44 -6.35 16.17
CA GLU A 156 7.38 -5.59 17.02
C GLU A 156 7.29 -4.08 16.79
N THR A 157 7.45 -3.60 15.55
CA THR A 157 7.40 -2.16 15.22
C THR A 157 6.08 -1.77 14.54
N GLY A 158 5.23 -2.75 14.24
CA GLY A 158 4.02 -2.59 13.46
C GLY A 158 3.45 -3.92 12.99
N PHE A 159 2.59 -3.87 11.98
CA PHE A 159 2.03 -5.05 11.32
C PHE A 159 2.22 -4.96 9.80
N LEU A 160 2.65 -6.07 9.22
CA LEU A 160 2.67 -6.29 7.78
C LEU A 160 1.36 -6.93 7.34
N ILE A 161 0.71 -6.35 6.33
CA ILE A 161 -0.57 -6.82 5.80
C ILE A 161 -0.31 -7.57 4.49
N PRO A 162 -0.72 -8.85 4.40
CA PRO A 162 -0.51 -9.65 3.19
C PRO A 162 -1.06 -9.00 1.93
N THR A 163 -0.34 -9.20 0.84
CA THR A 163 -0.72 -8.77 -0.50
C THR A 163 -0.78 -9.96 -1.46
N THR A 164 -1.70 -9.87 -2.42
CA THR A 164 -1.88 -10.84 -3.50
C THR A 164 -1.78 -10.13 -4.84
N ILE A 165 -0.96 -10.64 -5.75
CA ILE A 165 -0.85 -10.14 -7.14
C ILE A 165 -1.51 -11.11 -8.12
N PRO A 166 -2.07 -10.62 -9.24
CA PRO A 166 -2.56 -11.50 -10.30
C PRO A 166 -1.44 -12.24 -11.02
N ILE A 167 -1.79 -13.42 -11.54
CA ILE A 167 -0.95 -14.16 -12.48
C ILE A 167 -1.36 -13.78 -13.91
N TYR A 168 -0.53 -12.99 -14.60
CA TYR A 168 -0.76 -12.65 -16.01
C TYR A 168 -0.01 -13.60 -16.97
N PRO A 169 -0.51 -13.77 -18.22
CA PRO A 169 0.22 -14.48 -19.28
C PRO A 169 1.50 -13.73 -19.67
N SER A 170 2.44 -14.42 -20.33
CA SER A 170 3.76 -13.85 -20.66
C SER A 170 3.71 -12.61 -21.56
N SER A 171 2.68 -12.46 -22.39
CA SER A 171 2.49 -11.26 -23.22
C SER A 171 2.17 -10.00 -22.43
N PHE A 172 1.88 -10.12 -21.13
CA PHE A 172 1.87 -8.98 -20.24
C PHE A 172 3.22 -8.25 -20.21
N ASP A 173 4.33 -8.99 -20.31
CA ASP A 173 5.67 -8.40 -20.36
C ASP A 173 5.94 -7.71 -21.71
N ASP A 174 5.20 -8.03 -22.77
CA ASP A 174 5.35 -7.37 -24.07
C ASP A 174 4.75 -5.94 -24.06
N LEU A 175 3.94 -5.60 -23.06
CA LEU A 175 3.40 -4.25 -22.87
C LEU A 175 4.49 -3.21 -22.52
N ARG A 176 5.71 -3.65 -22.17
CA ARG A 176 6.88 -2.80 -21.89
C ARG A 176 7.20 -1.80 -23.01
N GLY A 177 7.01 -2.21 -24.28
CA GLY A 177 7.35 -1.41 -25.46
C GLY A 177 6.36 -0.30 -25.82
N SER A 178 5.22 -0.21 -25.12
CA SER A 178 4.12 0.69 -25.47
C SER A 178 4.29 2.16 -25.04
N GLY A 179 5.40 2.51 -24.36
CA GLY A 179 5.76 3.89 -24.06
C GLY A 179 5.07 4.52 -22.85
N ALA A 180 4.31 3.74 -22.08
CA ALA A 180 3.86 4.07 -20.74
C ALA A 180 4.12 2.86 -19.85
N MET A 181 4.34 3.06 -18.55
CA MET A 181 4.52 1.97 -17.57
C MET A 181 3.19 1.21 -17.32
N VAL A 182 2.47 0.86 -18.39
CA VAL A 182 1.12 0.29 -18.39
C VAL A 182 1.06 -0.97 -17.55
N ASN A 183 2.09 -1.80 -17.63
CA ASN A 183 2.22 -3.01 -16.82
C ASN A 183 2.37 -2.69 -15.32
N VAL A 184 3.18 -1.70 -14.95
CA VAL A 184 3.33 -1.27 -13.56
C VAL A 184 2.04 -0.65 -13.02
N ASP A 185 1.39 0.19 -13.83
CA ASP A 185 0.12 0.82 -13.47
C ASP A 185 -1.00 -0.22 -13.35
N LEU A 186 -1.03 -1.23 -14.24
CA LEU A 186 -1.99 -2.32 -14.16
C LEU A 186 -1.76 -3.17 -12.91
N LEU A 187 -0.50 -3.54 -12.63
CA LEU A 187 -0.15 -4.26 -11.39
C LEU A 187 -0.54 -3.46 -10.16
N ALA A 188 -0.33 -2.14 -10.15
CA ALA A 188 -0.80 -1.30 -9.05
C ALA A 188 -2.33 -1.33 -8.90
N ALA A 189 -3.05 -1.25 -10.03
CA ALA A 189 -4.51 -1.31 -10.05
C ALA A 189 -5.08 -2.70 -9.65
N THR A 190 -4.28 -3.76 -9.66
CA THR A 190 -4.74 -5.14 -9.44
C THR A 190 -4.06 -5.85 -8.28
N THR A 191 -3.07 -5.22 -7.63
CA THR A 191 -2.52 -5.69 -6.36
C THR A 191 -3.57 -5.55 -5.26
N ILE A 192 -3.84 -6.66 -4.58
CA ILE A 192 -4.86 -6.78 -3.54
C ILE A 192 -4.15 -6.71 -2.18
N VAL A 193 -4.60 -5.80 -1.31
CA VAL A 193 -4.21 -5.77 0.11
C VAL A 193 -5.27 -6.53 0.90
N ASP A 194 -4.86 -7.38 1.85
CA ASP A 194 -5.77 -8.11 2.73
C ASP A 194 -6.46 -7.15 3.74
N TRP A 195 -7.57 -6.56 3.32
CA TRP A 195 -8.36 -5.63 4.13
C TRP A 195 -8.95 -6.24 5.41
N PRO A 196 -9.48 -7.48 5.44
CA PRO A 196 -9.85 -8.15 6.68
C PRO A 196 -8.72 -8.17 7.72
N THR A 197 -7.50 -8.54 7.30
CA THR A 197 -6.33 -8.53 8.19
C THR A 197 -5.98 -7.10 8.59
N PHE A 198 -5.94 -6.14 7.65
CA PHE A 198 -5.72 -4.72 7.96
C PHE A 198 -6.66 -4.19 9.04
N ILE A 199 -7.97 -4.40 8.87
CA ILE A 199 -9.01 -3.94 9.79
C ILE A 199 -8.81 -4.57 11.17
N ASN A 200 -8.49 -5.87 11.23
CA ASN A 200 -8.23 -6.56 12.49
C ASN A 200 -6.99 -5.98 13.22
N ARG A 201 -5.89 -5.78 12.51
CA ARG A 201 -4.64 -5.22 13.07
C ARG A 201 -4.82 -3.79 13.56
N VAL A 202 -5.49 -2.95 12.77
CA VAL A 202 -5.85 -1.59 13.19
C VAL A 202 -6.71 -1.63 14.46
N CYS A 203 -7.80 -2.40 14.48
CA CYS A 203 -8.67 -2.48 15.65
C CYS A 203 -7.94 -2.98 16.90
N THR A 204 -6.96 -3.87 16.74
CA THR A 204 -6.11 -4.34 17.84
C THR A 204 -5.27 -3.21 18.43
N LEU A 205 -4.64 -2.38 17.60
CA LEU A 205 -3.86 -1.22 18.06
C LEU A 205 -4.73 -0.10 18.64
N LEU A 206 -5.97 0.03 18.15
CA LEU A 206 -6.93 0.99 18.69
C LEU A 206 -7.42 0.60 20.09
N SER A 207 -7.61 -0.69 20.36
CA SER A 207 -8.09 -1.20 21.65
C SER A 207 -6.96 -1.42 22.68
N ASP A 208 -5.73 -1.71 22.23
CA ASP A 208 -4.58 -1.95 23.10
C ASP A 208 -3.58 -0.78 23.06
N VAL A 209 -3.77 0.17 23.98
CA VAL A 209 -2.92 1.35 24.12
C VAL A 209 -1.48 0.98 24.49
N ASP A 210 -1.27 -0.08 25.27
CA ASP A 210 0.06 -0.47 25.74
C ASP A 210 0.85 -1.15 24.63
N LEU A 211 0.21 -2.03 23.84
CA LEU A 211 0.79 -2.57 22.62
C LEU A 211 1.19 -1.44 21.65
N ARG A 212 0.27 -0.50 21.40
CA ARG A 212 0.53 0.64 20.52
C ARG A 212 1.74 1.46 20.98
N LYS A 213 1.85 1.75 22.28
CA LYS A 213 3.01 2.45 22.87
C LYS A 213 4.30 1.64 22.74
N ARG A 214 4.28 0.35 23.08
CA ARG A 214 5.46 -0.53 22.97
C ARG A 214 5.97 -0.60 21.54
N MET A 215 5.08 -0.81 20.57
CA MET A 215 5.45 -0.86 19.17
C MET A 215 5.98 0.48 18.65
N GLY A 216 5.37 1.59 19.05
CA GLY A 216 5.86 2.93 18.72
C GLY A 216 7.26 3.21 19.26
N ILE A 217 7.56 2.78 20.50
CA ILE A 217 8.92 2.87 21.08
C ILE A 217 9.91 2.01 20.29
N ALA A 218 9.55 0.76 19.98
CA ALA A 218 10.40 -0.13 19.20
C ALA A 218 10.67 0.44 17.79
N ALA A 219 9.64 0.96 17.13
CA ALA A 219 9.74 1.61 15.83
C ALA A 219 10.72 2.80 15.88
N ARG A 220 10.58 3.69 16.86
CA ARG A 220 11.49 4.84 17.03
C ARG A 220 12.93 4.43 17.30
N ASN A 221 13.13 3.40 18.13
CA ASN A 221 14.47 2.88 18.39
C ASN A 221 15.10 2.32 17.11
N LYS A 222 14.35 1.54 16.32
CA LYS A 222 14.82 1.01 15.03
C LYS A 222 15.15 2.16 14.05
N ALA A 223 14.30 3.19 13.96
CA ALA A 223 14.56 4.40 13.17
C ALA A 223 15.89 5.05 13.55
N LYS A 224 16.11 5.33 14.84
CA LYS A 224 17.34 5.97 15.34
C LYS A 224 18.59 5.13 15.11
N LEU A 225 18.50 3.81 15.28
CA LEU A 225 19.66 2.91 15.22
C LEU A 225 20.03 2.49 13.80
N ARG A 226 19.10 2.50 12.85
CA ARG A 226 19.35 1.99 11.49
C ARG A 226 19.23 3.03 10.38
N TYR A 227 18.32 3.99 10.52
CA TYR A 227 17.92 4.88 9.44
C TYR A 227 18.17 6.37 9.74
N ASP A 228 18.79 6.70 10.88
CA ASP A 228 19.21 8.07 11.11
C ASP A 228 20.39 8.44 10.21
N TRP A 229 20.42 9.65 9.66
CA TRP A 229 21.53 10.10 8.81
C TRP A 229 22.90 9.97 9.49
N SER A 230 22.99 10.16 10.80
CA SER A 230 24.26 9.99 11.55
C SER A 230 24.78 8.55 11.58
N VAL A 231 23.91 7.57 11.33
CA VAL A 231 24.26 6.15 11.16
C VAL A 231 24.55 5.85 9.69
N VAL A 232 23.62 6.22 8.80
CA VAL A 232 23.72 5.93 7.36
C VAL A 232 24.97 6.55 6.74
N ILE A 233 25.37 7.76 7.16
CA ILE A 233 26.60 8.41 6.68
C ILE A 233 27.84 7.60 7.06
N LYS A 234 27.90 7.06 8.29
CA LYS A 234 29.03 6.24 8.74
C LYS A 234 29.14 4.94 7.95
N ASP A 235 28.01 4.32 7.61
CA ASP A 235 27.99 3.12 6.75
C ASP A 235 28.57 3.44 5.36
N HIS A 236 28.26 4.62 4.80
CA HIS A 236 28.82 5.06 3.52
C HIS A 236 30.32 5.35 3.60
N GLU A 237 30.77 6.03 4.66
CA GLU A 237 32.19 6.30 4.89
C GLU A 237 33.00 5.00 5.01
N ALA A 238 32.49 4.03 5.78
CA ALA A 238 33.13 2.72 5.92
C ALA A 238 33.22 1.96 4.58
N LEU A 239 32.16 2.01 3.76
CA LEU A 239 32.19 1.41 2.42
C LEU A 239 33.19 2.11 1.51
N TRP A 240 33.31 3.44 1.59
CA TRP A 240 34.30 4.18 0.81
C TRP A 240 35.73 3.76 1.17
N ASP A 241 36.04 3.64 2.46
CA ASP A 241 37.35 3.17 2.91
C ASP A 241 37.65 1.75 2.39
N GLU A 242 36.68 0.83 2.47
CA GLU A 242 36.80 -0.54 1.94
C GLU A 242 37.08 -0.56 0.44
N LEU A 243 36.36 0.26 -0.34
CA LEU A 243 36.51 0.34 -1.79
C LEU A 243 37.86 0.96 -2.21
N ILE A 244 38.38 1.92 -1.44
CA ILE A 244 39.72 2.47 -1.65
C ILE A 244 40.77 1.38 -1.47
N ASP A 245 40.66 0.59 -0.40
CA ASP A 245 41.59 -0.52 -0.11
C ASP A 245 41.51 -1.64 -1.15
N GLU A 246 40.31 -1.96 -1.65
CA GLU A 246 40.11 -2.92 -2.74
C GLU A 246 40.71 -2.40 -4.06
N ALA A 247 40.47 -1.13 -4.40
CA ALA A 247 41.02 -0.53 -5.61
C ALA A 247 42.56 -0.53 -5.61
N ALA A 248 43.19 -0.27 -4.45
CA ALA A 248 44.64 -0.31 -4.30
C ALA A 248 45.23 -1.73 -4.49
N ARG A 249 44.42 -2.79 -4.29
CA ARG A 249 44.84 -4.19 -4.42
C ARG A 249 44.57 -4.79 -5.81
N ARG A 250 43.66 -4.19 -6.59
CA ARG A 250 43.29 -4.72 -7.91
C ARG A 250 44.36 -4.47 -8.96
N ASN A 251 44.92 -5.55 -9.50
CA ASN A 251 45.72 -5.58 -10.72
C ASN A 251 44.95 -6.33 -11.82
N GLY A 252 44.02 -5.68 -12.53
CA GLY A 252 43.25 -6.38 -13.57
C GLY A 252 42.29 -5.50 -14.39
N VAL A 253 42.00 -5.94 -15.62
CA VAL A 253 41.10 -5.30 -16.59
C VAL A 253 39.65 -5.63 -16.25
N ASN A 254 38.77 -4.62 -16.35
CA ASN A 254 37.33 -4.76 -16.15
C ASN A 254 36.73 -5.63 -17.28
N GLU A 255 36.23 -6.82 -16.95
CA GLU A 255 35.34 -7.56 -17.84
C GLU A 255 33.96 -6.90 -17.78
N ASN A 256 33.62 -6.10 -18.79
CA ASN A 256 32.25 -5.62 -18.97
C ASN A 256 31.37 -6.81 -19.38
N LYS A 257 30.67 -7.40 -18.41
CA LYS A 257 29.50 -8.23 -18.70
C LYS A 257 28.34 -7.30 -19.00
N THR A 258 27.91 -7.28 -20.25
CA THR A 258 26.63 -6.67 -20.62
C THR A 258 25.52 -7.53 -20.02
N LEU A 259 24.70 -6.95 -19.14
CA LEU A 259 23.45 -7.57 -18.69
C LEU A 259 22.40 -7.33 -19.78
N ASP A 260 21.77 -8.40 -20.26
CA ASP A 260 20.58 -8.30 -21.10
C ASP A 260 19.40 -7.98 -20.19
N LEU A 261 19.00 -6.70 -20.13
CA LEU A 261 17.89 -6.26 -19.29
C LEU A 261 16.52 -6.55 -19.94
N ASP A 262 16.48 -6.90 -21.23
CA ASP A 262 15.24 -7.15 -21.95
C ASP A 262 14.74 -8.59 -21.76
N SER A 263 15.61 -9.51 -21.31
CA SER A 263 15.31 -10.94 -21.17
C SER A 263 14.49 -11.35 -19.94
N PHE A 264 14.24 -10.45 -18.98
CA PHE A 264 13.57 -10.80 -17.72
C PHE A 264 12.11 -10.32 -17.69
N GLY A 265 11.21 -11.21 -17.26
CA GLY A 265 9.78 -10.88 -17.06
C GLY A 265 9.53 -10.16 -15.74
N TYR A 266 8.54 -9.26 -15.69
CA TYR A 266 8.22 -8.53 -14.44
C TYR A 266 7.78 -9.48 -13.34
N ARG A 267 7.03 -10.53 -13.68
CA ARG A 267 6.65 -11.57 -12.70
C ARG A 267 7.86 -12.29 -12.14
N GLU A 268 8.84 -12.64 -13.00
CA GLU A 268 10.05 -13.34 -12.55
C GLU A 268 10.84 -12.48 -11.56
N ILE A 269 10.96 -11.18 -11.84
CA ILE A 269 11.70 -10.25 -10.98
C ILE A 269 10.91 -9.95 -9.69
N PHE A 270 9.61 -9.70 -9.76
CA PHE A 270 8.84 -9.09 -8.65
C PHE A 270 7.87 -10.04 -7.93
N SER A 271 7.75 -11.31 -8.34
CA SER A 271 6.87 -12.29 -7.67
C SER A 271 7.14 -12.44 -6.17
N HIS A 272 8.36 -12.19 -5.72
CA HIS A 272 8.73 -12.24 -4.30
C HIS A 272 8.25 -11.03 -3.48
N TYR A 273 7.63 -10.02 -4.10
CA TYR A 273 7.13 -8.83 -3.39
C TYR A 273 5.85 -9.13 -2.62
N SER A 274 4.94 -9.92 -3.18
CA SER A 274 3.67 -10.27 -2.54
C SER A 274 3.78 -11.49 -1.62
N THR A 275 2.82 -11.63 -0.70
CA THR A 275 2.67 -12.88 0.09
C THR A 275 2.17 -14.01 -0.81
N ASP A 276 1.20 -13.68 -1.67
CA ASP A 276 0.44 -14.65 -2.45
C ASP A 276 0.36 -14.26 -3.94
N GLU A 277 0.04 -15.25 -4.76
CA GLU A 277 -0.43 -15.06 -6.13
C GLU A 277 -1.91 -15.44 -6.24
N LEU A 278 -2.65 -14.79 -7.15
CA LEU A 278 -4.06 -15.09 -7.43
C LEU A 278 -4.14 -16.31 -8.36
N SER A 279 -4.08 -17.49 -7.77
CA SER A 279 -4.15 -18.78 -8.47
C SER A 279 -5.56 -19.17 -8.90
N ASP A 280 -5.65 -20.01 -9.93
CA ASP A 280 -6.93 -20.49 -10.49
C ASP A 280 -7.78 -21.27 -9.49
N ASP A 281 -7.17 -21.94 -8.51
CA ASP A 281 -7.84 -22.73 -7.48
C ASP A 281 -8.35 -21.86 -6.31
N ARG A 282 -7.99 -20.58 -6.27
CA ARG A 282 -8.44 -19.66 -5.22
C ARG A 282 -9.96 -19.53 -5.31
N VAL A 283 -10.64 -19.78 -4.19
CA VAL A 283 -12.09 -19.67 -4.08
C VAL A 283 -12.47 -18.22 -3.80
N VAL A 284 -13.50 -17.73 -4.47
CA VAL A 284 -14.09 -16.41 -4.25
C VAL A 284 -15.62 -16.48 -4.10
N SER A 285 -16.17 -15.52 -3.37
CA SER A 285 -17.60 -15.34 -3.19
C SER A 285 -17.97 -13.86 -3.18
N THR A 286 -19.25 -13.57 -3.43
CA THR A 286 -19.74 -12.19 -3.25
C THR A 286 -19.61 -11.76 -1.80
N THR A 287 -19.22 -10.51 -1.59
CA THR A 287 -19.27 -9.89 -0.27
C THR A 287 -20.74 -9.69 0.12
N SER A 288 -21.25 -10.56 0.99
CA SER A 288 -22.60 -10.47 1.57
C SER A 288 -22.58 -10.15 3.07
N VAL A 289 -21.41 -9.84 3.64
CA VAL A 289 -21.14 -9.86 5.09
C VAL A 289 -20.40 -8.60 5.54
N THR A 290 -20.81 -8.07 6.69
CA THR A 290 -20.13 -7.02 7.46
C THR A 290 -18.63 -7.33 7.63
N GLY A 291 -17.73 -6.53 7.05
CA GLY A 291 -16.29 -6.62 7.32
C GLY A 291 -15.36 -6.32 6.14
N SER A 292 -15.82 -6.44 4.90
CA SER A 292 -15.03 -6.04 3.71
C SER A 292 -15.37 -4.61 3.27
N PRO A 293 -14.47 -3.92 2.54
CA PRO A 293 -14.79 -2.69 1.81
C PRO A 293 -15.99 -2.90 0.87
N GLU A 294 -17.03 -2.07 0.94
CA GLU A 294 -18.13 -2.10 -0.04
C GLU A 294 -18.11 -0.78 -0.83
N LEU A 295 -17.44 -0.79 -1.98
CA LEU A 295 -17.38 0.37 -2.87
C LEU A 295 -18.46 0.30 -3.95
N PRO A 296 -19.16 1.41 -4.24
CA PRO A 296 -20.21 1.42 -5.25
C PRO A 296 -19.60 1.25 -6.63
N PHE A 297 -20.21 0.37 -7.44
CA PHE A 297 -19.80 0.11 -8.82
C PHE A 297 -19.63 1.38 -9.67
N SER A 298 -20.53 2.36 -9.51
CA SER A 298 -20.48 3.63 -10.23
C SER A 298 -19.17 4.40 -9.99
N MET A 299 -18.58 4.30 -8.80
CA MET A 299 -17.31 4.95 -8.49
C MET A 299 -16.13 4.22 -9.16
N LEU A 300 -16.18 2.90 -9.28
CA LEU A 300 -15.12 2.12 -9.94
C LEU A 300 -15.03 2.44 -11.43
N ARG A 301 -16.19 2.50 -12.11
CA ARG A 301 -16.27 2.82 -13.54
C ARG A 301 -15.59 4.15 -13.89
N ASP A 302 -15.74 5.15 -13.04
CA ASP A 302 -15.27 6.51 -13.34
C ASP A 302 -13.78 6.72 -12.97
N THR A 303 -13.15 5.73 -12.29
CA THR A 303 -11.85 5.90 -11.63
C THR A 303 -10.79 4.93 -12.14
N LEU A 304 -11.20 3.81 -12.72
CA LEU A 304 -10.31 2.77 -13.20
C LEU A 304 -9.98 2.94 -14.68
N PRO A 305 -8.70 3.06 -15.05
CA PRO A 305 -8.30 2.99 -16.45
C PRO A 305 -8.59 1.58 -17.01
N TRP A 306 -9.00 1.51 -18.28
CA TRP A 306 -9.32 0.25 -18.97
C TRP A 306 -10.44 -0.55 -18.28
N PHE A 307 -11.47 0.15 -17.80
CA PHE A 307 -12.65 -0.50 -17.23
C PHE A 307 -13.62 -0.96 -18.33
N GLN A 308 -14.02 -2.23 -18.28
CA GLN A 308 -14.96 -2.89 -19.17
C GLN A 308 -16.18 -3.35 -18.36
N GLU A 309 -17.27 -2.58 -18.48
CA GLU A 309 -18.50 -2.80 -17.72
C GLU A 309 -19.16 -4.15 -18.04
N ASP A 310 -19.09 -4.60 -19.29
CA ASP A 310 -19.57 -5.90 -19.74
C ASP A 310 -18.83 -7.07 -19.08
N VAL A 311 -17.50 -7.02 -19.02
CA VAL A 311 -16.66 -8.04 -18.35
C VAL A 311 -17.00 -8.09 -16.86
N PHE A 312 -17.11 -6.93 -16.22
CA PHE A 312 -17.49 -6.85 -14.81
C PHE A 312 -18.87 -7.48 -14.55
N LEU A 313 -19.88 -7.11 -15.34
CA LEU A 313 -21.24 -7.63 -15.18
C LEU A 313 -21.29 -9.14 -15.44
N ALA A 314 -20.46 -9.65 -16.35
CA ALA A 314 -20.33 -11.08 -16.59
C ALA A 314 -19.74 -11.82 -15.38
N ILE A 315 -18.67 -11.30 -14.76
CA ILE A 315 -18.10 -11.86 -13.53
C ILE A 315 -19.15 -11.88 -12.41
N ASP A 316 -19.83 -10.76 -12.18
CA ASP A 316 -20.88 -10.64 -11.16
C ASP A 316 -22.03 -11.64 -11.40
N ALA A 317 -22.46 -11.80 -12.65
CA ALA A 317 -23.50 -12.77 -13.01
C ALA A 317 -23.07 -14.24 -12.78
N ILE A 318 -21.82 -14.59 -13.10
CA ILE A 318 -21.26 -15.93 -12.85
C ILE A 318 -21.29 -16.22 -11.35
N ILE A 319 -20.75 -15.31 -10.52
CA ILE A 319 -20.62 -15.51 -9.07
C ILE A 319 -22.00 -15.51 -8.38
N LYS A 320 -22.95 -14.66 -8.81
CA LYS A 320 -24.33 -14.69 -8.28
C LYS A 320 -25.06 -16.00 -8.60
N LYS A 321 -24.74 -16.65 -9.71
CA LYS A 321 -25.33 -17.94 -10.09
C LYS A 321 -24.75 -19.11 -9.28
N THR A 322 -23.45 -19.09 -8.99
CA THR A 322 -22.74 -20.19 -8.30
C THR A 322 -22.68 -19.99 -6.79
N GLY A 323 -22.81 -18.75 -6.31
CA GLY A 323 -22.66 -18.33 -4.91
C GLY A 323 -21.19 -18.27 -4.47
N THR A 324 -20.44 -19.34 -4.72
CA THR A 324 -19.01 -19.48 -4.43
C THR A 324 -18.39 -20.32 -5.55
N THR A 325 -17.27 -19.88 -6.09
CA THR A 325 -16.61 -20.51 -7.26
C THR A 325 -15.12 -20.19 -7.25
N THR A 326 -14.34 -20.88 -8.07
CA THR A 326 -12.90 -20.62 -8.20
C THR A 326 -12.59 -19.56 -9.25
N ILE A 327 -11.43 -18.92 -9.13
CA ILE A 327 -10.91 -17.97 -10.14
C ILE A 327 -10.88 -18.62 -11.53
N GLY A 328 -10.34 -19.84 -11.64
CA GLY A 328 -10.22 -20.55 -12.91
C GLY A 328 -11.57 -20.90 -13.54
N GLU A 329 -12.59 -21.19 -12.74
CA GLU A 329 -13.96 -21.40 -13.24
C GLU A 329 -14.56 -20.12 -13.82
N ILE A 330 -14.37 -18.98 -13.14
CA ILE A 330 -14.82 -17.67 -13.64
C ILE A 330 -14.13 -17.36 -14.97
N LEU A 331 -12.79 -17.48 -15.03
CA LEU A 331 -12.03 -17.19 -16.24
C LEU A 331 -12.42 -18.11 -17.40
N ARG A 332 -12.70 -19.39 -17.13
CA ARG A 332 -13.18 -20.33 -18.14
C ARG A 332 -14.59 -19.98 -18.64
N ASP A 333 -15.48 -19.58 -17.75
CA ASP A 333 -16.88 -19.27 -18.08
C ASP A 333 -17.03 -17.92 -18.81
N LEU A 334 -16.12 -16.97 -18.58
CA LEU A 334 -16.00 -15.75 -19.40
C LEU A 334 -15.61 -16.05 -20.85
N GLY A 335 -14.96 -17.20 -21.08
CA GLY A 335 -14.57 -17.67 -22.41
C GLY A 335 -13.09 -17.42 -22.73
N LYS A 336 -12.61 -18.14 -23.74
CA LYS A 336 -11.23 -18.03 -24.24
C LYS A 336 -11.17 -16.98 -25.34
N GLY A 337 -10.65 -15.81 -24.97
CA GLY A 337 -10.27 -14.75 -25.89
C GLY A 337 -8.83 -14.87 -26.40
N GLY A 338 -8.35 -13.80 -27.03
CA GLY A 338 -6.91 -13.59 -27.20
C GLY A 338 -6.24 -13.20 -25.87
N GLU A 339 -4.90 -13.18 -25.82
CA GLU A 339 -4.16 -12.94 -24.56
C GLU A 339 -4.47 -11.58 -23.91
N LEU A 340 -4.80 -10.54 -24.70
CA LEU A 340 -5.25 -9.23 -24.17
C LEU A 340 -6.59 -9.32 -23.44
N GLU A 341 -7.49 -10.19 -23.89
CA GLU A 341 -8.80 -10.40 -23.27
C GLU A 341 -8.64 -11.17 -21.95
N GLU A 342 -7.74 -12.16 -21.91
CA GLU A 342 -7.34 -12.85 -20.69
C GLU A 342 -6.76 -11.88 -19.64
N ILE A 343 -5.82 -11.00 -20.04
CA ILE A 343 -5.29 -9.93 -19.17
C ILE A 343 -6.42 -9.07 -18.62
N SER A 344 -7.40 -8.70 -19.46
CA SER A 344 -8.54 -7.90 -19.03
C SER A 344 -9.43 -8.63 -18.01
N HIS A 345 -9.75 -9.90 -18.25
CA HIS A 345 -10.56 -10.70 -17.33
C HIS A 345 -9.90 -10.80 -15.95
N ILE A 346 -8.60 -11.11 -15.92
CA ILE A 346 -7.81 -11.20 -14.68
C ILE A 346 -7.77 -9.85 -13.97
N ALA A 347 -7.60 -8.75 -14.71
CA ALA A 347 -7.57 -7.40 -14.13
C ALA A 347 -8.90 -7.02 -13.48
N HIS A 348 -10.03 -7.26 -14.15
CA HIS A 348 -11.36 -6.95 -13.61
C HIS A 348 -11.68 -7.79 -12.38
N LEU A 349 -11.37 -9.08 -12.42
CA LEU A 349 -11.55 -9.97 -11.27
C LEU A 349 -10.71 -9.52 -10.07
N SER A 350 -9.44 -9.18 -10.30
CA SER A 350 -8.54 -8.68 -9.24
C SER A 350 -9.03 -7.36 -8.65
N ARG A 351 -9.52 -6.43 -9.48
CA ARG A 351 -10.13 -5.17 -9.03
C ARG A 351 -11.36 -5.42 -8.17
N MET A 352 -12.24 -6.34 -8.57
CA MET A 352 -13.41 -6.68 -7.77
C MET A 352 -13.03 -7.17 -6.36
N ILE A 353 -11.93 -7.91 -6.23
CA ILE A 353 -11.39 -8.31 -4.91
C ILE A 353 -10.75 -7.12 -4.19
N LYS A 354 -9.89 -6.34 -4.86
CA LYS A 354 -9.19 -5.16 -4.31
C LYS A 354 -10.16 -4.15 -3.69
N TYR A 355 -11.29 -3.92 -4.35
CA TYR A 355 -12.34 -2.99 -3.92
C TYR A 355 -13.41 -3.65 -3.02
N GLY A 356 -13.23 -4.91 -2.65
CA GLY A 356 -14.06 -5.65 -1.69
C GLY A 356 -15.44 -6.06 -2.18
N LEU A 357 -15.69 -6.02 -3.49
CA LEU A 357 -16.91 -6.57 -4.11
C LEU A 357 -16.93 -8.11 -4.05
N LEU A 358 -15.74 -8.70 -4.13
CA LEU A 358 -15.50 -10.12 -3.92
C LEU A 358 -14.57 -10.30 -2.72
N LYS A 359 -14.71 -11.45 -2.06
CA LYS A 359 -13.81 -11.89 -0.99
C LYS A 359 -13.29 -13.28 -1.29
N PHE A 360 -12.10 -13.60 -0.75
CA PHE A 360 -11.62 -14.98 -0.72
C PHE A 360 -12.59 -15.84 0.12
N GLY A 361 -12.82 -17.08 -0.34
CA GLY A 361 -13.53 -18.09 0.42
C GLY A 361 -12.69 -18.58 1.61
N ASP A 362 -13.38 -19.03 2.66
CA ASP A 362 -12.76 -19.67 3.83
C ASP A 362 -12.22 -21.07 3.52
#